data_AF-A0A521T467-F1
#
_entry.id   AF-A0A521T467-F1
#
_cell.length_a   1.000
_cell.length_b   1.000
_cell.length_c   1.000
_cell.angle_alpha   90.00
_cell.angle_beta   90.00
_cell.angle_gamma   90.00
#
_symmetry.space_group_name_H-M   'P 1'
#
loop_
_entity.id
_entity.type
_entity.pdbx_description
1 polymer ?
#
loop_
_entity_poly.entity_id
_entity_poly.type
_entity_poly.pdbx_seq_one_letter_code
_entity_poly.pdbx_strand_id
1 'polypeptide(L)'
;MPTLTVENVGSFEIPAPKRLVLALEQDAKIDQLHACGGRARCTTCRVEFVSGEPSTMTVAERNALTARGLTGVRLSCQIMCDHDMAVRAISRLAGSGRADAGPTPAAVIEPPAEY
;
A
#
# COMPACT_ATOMS: atom_id res chain seq x y z
N MET A 1 -5.99 -17.71 2.14
CA MET A 1 -5.71 -16.42 2.80
C MET A 1 -4.23 -16.19 2.65
N PRO A 2 -3.78 -15.15 1.91
CA PRO A 2 -2.37 -14.83 1.83
C PRO A 2 -1.82 -14.31 3.17
N THR A 3 -0.54 -14.53 3.40
CA THR A 3 0.21 -14.02 4.54
C THR A 3 0.87 -12.69 4.18
N LEU A 4 0.56 -11.63 4.93
CA LEU A 4 1.27 -10.35 4.89
C LEU A 4 2.26 -10.29 6.05
N THR A 5 3.55 -10.27 5.75
CA THR A 5 4.61 -9.97 6.72
C THR A 5 4.98 -8.49 6.65
N VAL A 6 4.92 -7.81 7.79
CA VAL A 6 5.39 -6.43 7.93
C VAL A 6 6.67 -6.44 8.76
N GLU A 7 7.78 -6.00 8.15
CA GLU A 7 9.10 -6.04 8.78
C GLU A 7 9.10 -5.29 10.12
N ASN A 8 9.69 -5.90 11.14
CA ASN A 8 9.73 -5.40 12.53
C ASN A 8 8.35 -5.26 13.21
N VAL A 9 7.29 -5.88 12.67
CA VAL A 9 5.95 -5.85 13.25
C VAL A 9 5.37 -7.25 13.44
N GLY A 10 5.34 -8.07 12.39
CA GLY A 10 4.80 -9.43 12.47
C GLY A 10 4.24 -9.96 11.15
N SER A 11 3.59 -11.12 11.21
CA SER A 11 2.91 -11.76 10.07
C SER A 11 1.42 -11.90 10.35
N PHE A 12 0.60 -11.64 9.33
CA PHE A 12 -0.86 -11.55 9.44
C PHE A 12 -1.53 -12.32 8.30
N GLU A 13 -2.54 -13.13 8.62
CA GLU A 13 -3.37 -13.76 7.59
C GLU A 13 -4.42 -12.76 7.08
N ILE A 14 -4.42 -12.51 5.78
CA ILE A 14 -5.29 -11.50 5.18
C ILE A 14 -6.48 -12.18 4.47
N PRO A 15 -7.73 -11.87 4.85
CA PRO A 15 -8.90 -12.33 4.09
C PRO A 15 -8.92 -11.66 2.71
N ALA A 16 -8.85 -12.46 1.64
CA ALA A 16 -8.97 -11.98 0.28
C ALA A 16 -10.45 -11.85 -0.15
N PRO A 17 -10.81 -10.91 -1.04
CA PRO A 17 -9.95 -9.88 -1.62
C PRO A 17 -9.79 -8.68 -0.68
N LYS A 18 -8.55 -8.20 -0.49
CA LYS A 18 -8.26 -6.98 0.29
C LYS A 18 -7.09 -6.22 -0.33
N ARG A 19 -7.16 -4.89 -0.33
CA ARG A 19 -6.06 -4.03 -0.77
C ARG A 19 -4.95 -3.99 0.27
N LEU A 20 -3.68 -3.95 -0.15
CA LEU A 20 -2.53 -3.93 0.74
C LEU A 20 -2.57 -2.74 1.72
N VAL A 21 -2.99 -1.56 1.29
CA VAL A 21 -3.15 -0.40 2.19
C VAL A 21 -4.14 -0.66 3.33
N LEU A 22 -5.25 -1.35 3.04
CA LEU A 22 -6.27 -1.69 4.04
C LEU A 22 -5.77 -2.82 4.93
N ALA A 23 -4.99 -3.76 4.40
CA ALA A 23 -4.37 -4.82 5.18
C ALA A 23 -3.35 -4.27 6.19
N LEU A 24 -2.51 -3.33 5.74
CA LEU A 24 -1.55 -2.63 6.60
C LEU A 24 -2.27 -1.88 7.72
N GLU A 25 -3.31 -1.12 7.41
CA GLU A 25 -4.04 -0.31 8.38
C GLU A 25 -4.88 -1.15 9.35
N GLN A 26 -5.68 -2.06 8.83
CA GLN A 26 -6.73 -2.72 9.59
C GLN A 26 -6.27 -4.00 10.27
N ASP A 27 -5.39 -4.78 9.64
CA ASP A 27 -4.96 -6.09 10.17
C ASP A 27 -3.61 -5.97 10.86
N ALA A 28 -2.62 -5.33 10.22
CA ALA A 28 -1.28 -5.15 10.79
C ALA A 28 -1.17 -3.94 11.73
N LYS A 29 -2.23 -3.13 11.86
CA LYS A 29 -2.30 -1.92 12.72
C LYS A 29 -1.17 -0.91 12.45
N ILE A 30 -0.73 -0.83 11.19
CA ILE A 30 0.20 0.18 10.72
C ILE A 30 -0.60 1.45 10.45
N ASP A 31 -0.15 2.58 10.97
CA ASP A 31 -0.65 3.91 10.66
C ASP A 31 -0.18 4.36 9.26
N GLN A 32 -0.44 3.53 8.25
CA GLN A 32 -0.02 3.73 6.87
C GLN A 32 -0.72 4.97 6.30
N LEU A 33 0.05 5.88 5.70
CA LEU A 33 -0.52 7.08 5.11
C LEU A 33 -1.29 6.77 3.82
N HIS A 34 -2.46 7.36 3.65
CA HIS A 34 -3.29 7.24 2.46
C HIS A 34 -3.97 8.57 2.09
N ALA A 35 -3.20 9.67 2.17
CA ALA A 35 -3.66 11.07 2.06
C ALA A 35 -4.62 11.40 0.89
N CYS A 36 -4.57 10.65 -0.22
CA CYS A 36 -5.48 10.85 -1.35
C CYS A 36 -6.73 9.94 -1.37
N GLY A 37 -6.98 9.19 -0.28
CA GLY A 37 -8.04 8.17 -0.23
C GLY A 37 -7.73 6.93 -1.08
N GLY A 38 -6.44 6.65 -1.34
CA GLY A 38 -6.02 5.51 -2.15
C GLY A 38 -6.35 5.61 -3.64
N ARG A 39 -6.36 6.82 -4.22
CA ARG A 39 -6.73 7.08 -5.63
C ARG A 39 -5.54 7.30 -6.58
N ALA A 40 -4.35 6.86 -6.19
CA ALA A 40 -3.09 7.10 -6.93
C ALA A 40 -2.82 8.59 -7.27
N ARG A 41 -3.34 9.55 -6.48
CA ARG A 41 -3.07 11.00 -6.66
C ARG A 41 -1.96 11.54 -5.74
N CYS A 42 -1.44 10.70 -4.86
CA CYS A 42 -0.29 10.98 -4.00
C CYS A 42 0.64 9.76 -3.96
N THR A 43 1.74 9.84 -3.22
CA THR A 43 2.74 8.77 -3.08
C THR A 43 3.05 8.44 -1.61
N THR A 44 2.06 8.66 -0.74
CA THR A 44 2.25 8.60 0.72
C THR A 44 1.99 7.20 1.26
N CYS A 45 1.26 6.37 0.52
CA CYS A 45 1.05 4.96 0.86
C CYS A 45 2.23 4.08 0.43
N ARG A 46 3.40 4.67 0.16
CA ARG A 46 4.53 3.92 -0.35
C ARG A 46 5.03 2.88 0.65
N VAL A 47 5.40 1.72 0.11
CA VAL A 47 6.04 0.60 0.81
C VAL A 47 7.23 0.12 0.00
N GLU A 48 8.17 -0.53 0.66
CA GLU A 48 9.23 -1.29 0.00
C GLU A 48 8.90 -2.78 0.14
N PHE A 49 9.08 -3.55 -0.93
CA PHE A 49 8.94 -4.99 -0.86
C PHE A 49 10.24 -5.64 -0.38
N VAL A 50 10.10 -6.59 0.54
CA VAL A 50 11.15 -7.52 0.96
C VAL A 50 11.05 -8.81 0.14
N SER A 51 9.83 -9.31 -0.08
CA SER A 51 9.54 -10.46 -0.94
C SER A 51 8.07 -10.44 -1.38
N GLY A 52 7.73 -11.21 -2.42
CA GLY A 52 6.36 -11.26 -2.94
C GLY A 52 5.89 -9.95 -3.56
N GLU A 53 6.78 -9.25 -4.28
CA GLU A 53 6.36 -8.07 -5.05
C GLU A 53 5.53 -8.51 -6.27
N PRO A 54 4.33 -7.93 -6.49
CA PRO A 54 3.55 -8.21 -7.69
C PRO A 54 4.34 -7.85 -8.95
N SER A 55 4.36 -8.76 -9.92
CA SER A 55 5.03 -8.58 -11.22
C SER A 55 4.36 -7.51 -12.10
N THR A 56 3.10 -7.20 -11.83
CA THR A 56 2.33 -6.16 -12.52
C THR A 56 2.22 -4.90 -11.67
N MET A 57 2.03 -3.77 -12.35
CA MET A 57 1.88 -2.45 -11.75
C MET A 57 0.81 -1.72 -12.52
N THR A 58 -0.15 -1.08 -11.83
CA THR A 58 -1.20 -0.35 -12.54
C THR A 58 -0.62 0.88 -13.25
N VAL A 59 -1.22 1.30 -14.36
CA VAL A 59 -0.86 2.53 -15.08
C VAL A 59 -0.93 3.74 -14.13
N ALA A 60 -1.96 3.79 -13.28
CA ALA A 60 -2.11 4.87 -12.29
C ALA A 60 -0.97 4.90 -11.26
N GLU A 61 -0.57 3.73 -10.74
CA GLU A 61 0.60 3.59 -9.86
C GLU A 61 1.87 4.07 -10.55
N ARG A 62 2.16 3.54 -11.76
CA ARG A 62 3.35 3.85 -12.54
C ARG A 62 3.46 5.35 -12.83
N ASN A 63 2.35 5.98 -13.22
CA ASN A 63 2.29 7.41 -13.52
C ASN A 63 2.57 8.25 -12.27
N ALA A 64 1.97 7.90 -11.13
CA ALA A 64 2.17 8.63 -9.88
C ALA A 64 3.61 8.53 -9.35
N LEU A 65 4.24 7.35 -9.45
CA LEU A 65 5.64 7.16 -9.09
C LEU A 65 6.59 7.93 -10.03
N THR A 66 6.36 7.83 -11.34
CA THR A 66 7.17 8.52 -12.36
C THR A 66 7.09 10.04 -12.22
N ALA A 67 5.89 10.59 -12.04
CA ALA A 67 5.68 12.02 -11.86
C ALA A 67 6.37 12.59 -10.60
N ARG A 68 6.74 11.73 -9.64
CA ARG A 68 7.46 12.11 -8.41
C ARG A 68 8.93 11.66 -8.41
N GLY A 69 9.40 11.01 -9.47
CA GLY A 69 10.76 10.49 -9.56
C GLY A 69 11.09 9.44 -8.48
N LEU A 70 10.09 8.67 -8.04
CA LEU A 70 10.26 7.66 -6.99
C LEU A 70 10.58 6.30 -7.59
N THR A 71 11.59 5.63 -7.04
CA THR A 71 12.05 4.29 -7.44
C THR A 71 12.21 3.39 -6.22
N GLY A 72 12.18 2.06 -6.41
CA GLY A 72 12.37 1.07 -5.33
C GLY A 72 11.20 0.97 -4.35
N VAL A 73 10.08 1.63 -4.64
CA VAL A 73 8.88 1.64 -3.80
C VAL A 73 7.63 1.37 -4.64
N ARG A 74 6.60 0.88 -3.98
CA ARG A 74 5.27 0.61 -4.55
C ARG A 74 4.19 1.32 -3.76
N LEU A 75 3.07 1.63 -4.39
CA LEU A 75 1.92 2.27 -3.74
C LEU A 75 1.01 1.19 -3.18
N SER A 76 1.01 0.97 -1.85
CA SER A 76 0.19 -0.08 -1.23
C SER A 76 -1.31 0.06 -1.52
N CYS A 77 -1.79 1.26 -1.86
CA CYS A 77 -3.18 1.44 -2.26
C CYS A 77 -3.52 0.84 -3.62
N GLN A 78 -2.55 0.61 -4.51
CA GLN A 78 -2.77 0.08 -5.87
C GLN A 78 -2.46 -1.41 -5.98
N ILE A 79 -2.36 -2.13 -4.85
CA ILE A 79 -1.97 -3.54 -4.79
C ILE A 79 -3.03 -4.34 -4.03
N MET A 80 -3.35 -5.54 -4.52
CA MET A 80 -4.18 -6.51 -3.82
C MET A 80 -3.30 -7.49 -3.03
N CYS A 81 -3.78 -7.91 -1.86
CA CYS A 81 -3.24 -9.06 -1.15
C CYS A 81 -3.88 -10.34 -1.71
N ASP A 82 -3.34 -10.85 -2.80
CA ASP A 82 -3.76 -12.10 -3.46
C ASP A 82 -2.72 -13.22 -3.40
N HIS A 83 -1.52 -12.92 -2.90
CA HIS A 83 -0.44 -13.87 -2.60
C HIS A 83 0.36 -13.40 -1.38
N ASP A 84 1.23 -14.29 -0.88
CA ASP A 84 2.09 -13.99 0.27
C ASP A 84 3.10 -12.89 -0.09
N MET A 85 3.25 -11.92 0.81
CA MET A 85 4.12 -10.77 0.59
C MET A 85 4.73 -10.27 1.89
N ALA A 86 5.97 -9.78 1.80
CA ALA A 86 6.67 -9.14 2.90
C ALA A 86 7.05 -7.71 2.53
N VAL A 87 6.73 -6.74 3.39
CA VAL A 87 6.95 -5.31 3.11
C VAL A 87 7.53 -4.56 4.30
N ARG A 88 8.16 -3.42 4.01
CA ARG A 88 8.52 -2.39 4.98
C ARG A 88 7.52 -1.24 4.93
N ALA A 89 6.96 -0.91 6.10
CA ALA A 89 6.11 0.26 6.27
C ALA A 89 6.97 1.54 6.42
N ILE A 90 7.46 2.08 5.30
CA ILE A 90 8.38 3.23 5.27
C ILE A 90 7.68 4.61 5.31
N SER A 91 6.35 4.65 5.25
CA SER A 91 5.59 5.90 5.11
C SER A 91 4.36 5.90 6.02
N ARG A 92 4.64 6.15 7.30
CA ARG A 92 3.71 6.10 8.43
C ARG A 92 3.25 7.50 8.84
N LEU A 93 2.11 7.61 9.52
CA LEU A 93 1.59 8.86 10.07
C LEU A 93 2.53 9.40 11.15
N ALA A 94 2.98 8.52 12.05
CA ALA A 94 4.01 8.82 13.04
C ALA A 94 5.26 9.36 12.34
N GLY A 95 5.69 10.55 12.76
CA GLY A 95 6.86 11.24 12.18
C GLY A 95 6.59 11.98 10.86
N SER A 96 5.39 11.93 10.28
CA SER A 96 5.09 12.61 9.01
C SER A 96 4.76 14.10 9.12
N GLY A 97 4.41 14.57 10.33
CA GLY A 97 3.94 15.94 10.56
C GLY A 97 2.50 16.21 10.09
N ARG A 98 1.74 15.18 9.69
CA ARG A 98 0.34 15.31 9.28
C ARG A 98 -0.61 15.19 10.45
N ALA A 99 -1.77 15.85 10.31
CA ALA A 99 -2.85 15.76 11.30
C ALA A 99 -3.52 14.38 11.30
N ASP A 100 -3.62 13.73 10.14
CA ASP A 100 -4.24 12.42 9.96
C ASP A 100 -3.64 11.64 8.77
N ALA A 101 -4.00 10.37 8.64
CA ALA A 101 -3.51 9.49 7.60
C ALA A 101 -4.10 9.77 6.20
N GLY A 102 -5.29 10.38 6.15
CA GLY A 102 -6.11 10.56 4.97
C GLY A 102 -7.50 9.89 5.07
N PRO A 103 -8.35 10.07 4.06
CA PRO A 103 -9.63 9.35 3.98
C PRO A 103 -9.42 7.85 3.79
N THR A 104 -10.28 7.03 4.39
CA THR A 104 -10.24 5.56 4.21
C THR A 104 -10.35 5.18 2.73
N PRO A 105 -9.39 4.39 2.19
CA PRO A 105 -9.47 3.88 0.82
C PRO A 105 -10.69 2.99 0.57
N ALA A 106 -11.24 3.02 -0.64
CA ALA A 106 -12.30 2.11 -1.07
C ALA A 106 -11.85 0.64 -1.02
N ALA A 107 -12.79 -0.31 -0.94
CA ALA A 107 -12.45 -1.74 -0.94
C ALA A 107 -11.83 -2.22 -2.26
N VAL A 108 -12.23 -1.60 -3.38
CA VAL A 108 -11.71 -1.88 -4.72
C VAL A 108 -10.63 -0.87 -5.11
N ILE A 109 -9.72 -1.25 -6.02
CA ILE A 109 -8.70 -0.33 -6.54
C ILE A 109 -9.38 0.80 -7.32
N GLU A 110 -9.05 2.04 -6.93
CA GLU A 110 -9.46 3.26 -7.63
C GLU A 110 -8.20 4.05 -8.06
N PRO A 111 -8.15 4.58 -9.29
CA PRO A 111 -9.07 4.30 -10.41
C PRO A 111 -9.08 2.81 -10.80
N PRO A 112 -10.04 2.33 -11.61
CA PRO A 112 -10.05 0.95 -12.10
C PRO A 112 -8.67 0.54 -12.63
N ALA A 113 -8.23 -0.68 -12.26
CA ALA A 113 -6.90 -1.14 -12.60
C ALA A 113 -6.73 -1.37 -14.11
N GLU A 114 -5.76 -0.67 -14.69
CA GLU A 114 -5.20 -0.89 -16.03
C GLU A 114 -3.72 -1.22 -15.85
N TYR A 115 -3.15 -2.17 -16.61
CA TYR A 115 -1.79 -2.69 -16.40
C TYR A 115 -0.85 -2.41 -17.57
#